data_AF-A0A1B0DHD9-F1
#
_entry.id   AF-A0A1B0DHD9-F1
#
_cell.length_a   1.000
_cell.length_b   1.000
_cell.length_c   1.000
_cell.angle_alpha   90.00
_cell.angle_beta   90.00
_cell.angle_gamma   90.00
#
_symmetry.space_group_name_H-M   'P 1'
#
loop_
_entity.id
_entity.type
_entity.pdbx_description
1 polymer ?
#
loop_
_entity_poly.entity_id
_entity_poly.type
_entity_poly.pdbx_seq_one_letter_code
_entity_poly.pdbx_strand_id
1 'polypeptide(L)'
;MSWIWCHSVSRMGEDWIFLALLGIIMALISYVMDKGISMCTNARIWLYRDLTSQPIAQYFAWISLPIALILFSAGFVHLIAPQSIGSGIPEMKTILRGVALKEYLTFKTLVAKVIGLTATLGSGLPLGKEGPFVHIASIVAQLLSKLVTSFHGIYENESRNSEMLAAACAVGVGACFAAPVGVPIVDYRQFLKINE
;
A
#
# COMPACT_ATOMS: atom_id res chain seq x y z
N MET A 1 37.70 6.03 19.48
CA MET A 1 36.56 5.09 19.55
C MET A 1 35.22 5.75 19.88
N SER A 2 35.15 6.77 20.75
CA SER A 2 33.89 7.46 21.09
C SER A 2 33.21 8.22 19.93
N TRP A 3 33.99 8.81 19.00
CA TRP A 3 33.47 9.54 17.83
C TRP A 3 32.65 8.67 16.85
N ILE A 4 33.11 7.46 16.55
CA ILE A 4 32.43 6.50 15.65
C ILE A 4 31.12 5.99 16.28
N TRP A 5 31.10 5.90 17.62
CA TRP A 5 29.94 5.47 18.40
C TRP A 5 28.84 6.53 18.40
N CYS A 6 29.16 7.81 18.66
CA CYS A 6 28.16 8.89 18.60
C CYS A 6 27.61 9.11 17.18
N HIS A 7 28.45 8.97 16.15
CA HIS A 7 28.00 9.11 14.77
C HIS A 7 27.16 7.93 14.29
N SER A 8 27.44 6.70 14.75
CA SER A 8 26.56 5.54 14.49
C SER A 8 25.26 5.62 15.28
N VAL A 9 25.28 6.01 16.55
CA VAL A 9 24.08 6.09 17.40
C VAL A 9 23.10 7.16 16.92
N SER A 10 23.59 8.32 16.47
CA SER A 10 22.74 9.36 15.87
C SER A 10 22.07 8.89 14.58
N ARG A 11 22.82 8.24 13.67
CA ARG A 11 22.25 7.63 12.45
C ARG A 11 21.25 6.51 12.76
N MET A 12 21.56 5.64 13.72
CA MET A 12 20.64 4.58 14.13
C MET A 12 19.31 5.18 14.62
N GLY A 13 19.34 6.22 15.45
CA GLY A 13 18.14 6.89 15.95
C GLY A 13 17.22 7.42 14.85
N GLU A 14 17.79 8.02 13.79
CA GLU A 14 17.02 8.55 12.65
C GLU A 14 16.28 7.44 11.89
N ASP A 15 16.92 6.30 11.66
CA ASP A 15 16.33 5.16 10.94
C ASP A 15 15.19 4.51 11.77
N TRP A 16 15.32 4.42 13.10
CA TRP A 16 14.23 3.93 13.98
C TRP A 16 13.01 4.86 13.97
N ILE A 17 13.25 6.17 13.99
CA ILE A 17 12.18 7.17 13.92
C ILE A 17 11.47 7.11 12.57
N PHE A 18 12.22 6.94 11.49
CA PHE A 18 11.67 6.73 10.16
C PHE A 18 10.75 5.51 10.09
N LEU A 19 11.22 4.37 10.61
CA LEU A 19 10.46 3.12 10.64
C LEU A 19 9.18 3.24 11.49
N ALA A 20 9.27 3.89 12.65
CA ALA A 20 8.12 4.15 13.50
C ALA A 20 7.07 5.01 12.78
N LEU A 21 7.51 6.09 12.12
CA LEU A 21 6.64 7.00 11.39
C LEU A 21 5.99 6.32 10.18
N LEU A 22 6.75 5.51 9.44
CA LEU A 22 6.24 4.67 8.36
C LEU A 22 5.15 3.71 8.85
N GLY A 23 5.39 3.02 9.98
CA GLY A 23 4.41 2.12 10.58
C GLY A 23 3.12 2.82 10.98
N ILE A 24 3.20 4.01 11.59
CA ILE A 24 2.03 4.83 11.97
C ILE A 24 1.22 5.23 10.73
N ILE A 25 1.89 5.70 9.66
CA ILE A 25 1.20 6.07 8.42
C ILE A 25 0.52 4.84 7.80
N MET A 26 1.20 3.69 7.75
CA MET A 26 0.63 2.47 7.19
C MET A 26 -0.58 1.97 7.98
N ALA A 27 -0.54 2.04 9.32
CA ALA A 27 -1.68 1.71 10.17
C ALA A 27 -2.88 2.64 9.91
N LEU A 28 -2.62 3.95 9.75
CA LEU A 28 -3.66 4.93 9.43
C LEU A 28 -4.27 4.67 8.05
N ILE A 29 -3.46 4.39 7.03
CA ILE A 29 -3.94 4.04 5.69
C ILE A 29 -4.79 2.77 5.74
N SER A 30 -4.35 1.73 6.45
CA SER A 30 -5.14 0.50 6.61
C SER A 30 -6.49 0.79 7.26
N TYR A 31 -6.49 1.55 8.35
CA TYR A 31 -7.72 1.90 9.05
C TYR A 31 -8.71 2.65 8.16
N VAL A 32 -8.22 3.62 7.37
CA VAL A 32 -9.06 4.38 6.42
C VAL A 32 -9.61 3.47 5.33
N MET A 33 -8.79 2.58 4.77
CA MET A 33 -9.23 1.61 3.76
C MET A 33 -10.30 0.66 4.31
N ASP A 34 -10.06 0.06 5.49
CA ASP A 34 -10.99 -0.87 6.12
C ASP A 34 -12.33 -0.18 6.47
N LYS A 35 -12.28 1.08 6.92
CA LYS A 35 -13.48 1.90 7.12
C LYS A 35 -14.21 2.19 5.81
N GLY A 36 -13.50 2.49 4.73
CA GLY A 36 -14.09 2.69 3.40
C GLY A 36 -14.78 1.43 2.88
N ILE A 37 -14.14 0.27 3.01
CA ILE A 37 -14.69 -1.04 2.61
C ILE A 37 -15.96 -1.34 3.42
N SER A 38 -15.92 -1.13 4.74
CA SER A 38 -17.07 -1.33 5.62
C SER A 38 -18.23 -0.41 5.23
N MET A 39 -17.96 0.85 4.91
CA MET A 39 -18.98 1.80 4.45
C MET A 39 -19.63 1.33 3.14
N CYS A 40 -18.84 0.91 2.15
CA CYS A 40 -19.35 0.40 0.87
C CYS A 40 -20.21 -0.87 1.07
N THR A 41 -19.77 -1.76 1.95
CA THR A 41 -20.50 -3.01 2.25
C THR A 41 -21.80 -2.72 2.99
N ASN A 42 -21.78 -1.80 3.95
CA ASN A 42 -22.99 -1.35 4.66
C ASN A 42 -23.98 -0.68 3.71
N ALA A 43 -23.51 0.17 2.79
CA ALA A 43 -24.35 0.78 1.76
C ALA A 43 -25.03 -0.28 0.87
N ARG A 44 -24.29 -1.33 0.49
CA ARG A 44 -24.85 -2.46 -0.27
C ARG A 44 -25.95 -3.20 0.51
N ILE A 45 -25.71 -3.50 1.79
CA ILE A 45 -26.69 -4.17 2.65
C ILE A 45 -27.91 -3.29 2.88
N TRP A 46 -27.71 -1.99 3.07
CA TRP A 46 -28.79 -1.02 3.23
C TRP A 46 -29.68 -0.96 1.98
N LEU A 47 -29.09 -0.85 0.79
CA LEU A 47 -29.83 -0.85 -0.47
C LEU A 47 -30.60 -2.16 -0.69
N TYR A 48 -30.00 -3.29 -0.33
CA TYR A 48 -30.65 -4.60 -0.41
C TYR A 48 -31.86 -4.71 0.52
N ARG A 49 -31.80 -4.12 1.72
CA ARG A 49 -32.89 -4.14 2.71
C ARG A 49 -34.05 -3.23 2.35
N ASP A 50 -33.80 -2.12 1.67
CA ASP A 50 -34.82 -1.17 1.24
C ASP A 50 -35.69 -1.74 0.08
N LEU A 51 -35.08 -2.58 -0.77
CA LEU A 51 -35.71 -3.18 -1.95
C LEU A 51 -36.38 -4.55 -1.70
N THR A 52 -36.90 -4.81 -0.50
CA THR A 52 -37.54 -6.10 -0.15
C THR A 52 -38.85 -6.40 -0.89
N SER A 53 -39.47 -5.40 -1.52
CA SER A 53 -40.82 -5.49 -2.09
C SER A 53 -40.90 -6.27 -3.40
N GLN A 54 -39.80 -6.35 -4.17
CA GLN A 54 -39.78 -7.00 -5.48
C GLN A 54 -38.48 -7.80 -5.71
N PRO A 55 -38.55 -9.13 -5.91
CA PRO A 55 -37.37 -9.99 -6.01
C PRO A 55 -36.50 -9.70 -7.24
N ILE A 56 -37.10 -9.21 -8.33
CA ILE A 56 -36.39 -8.85 -9.56
C ILE A 56 -35.55 -7.59 -9.35
N ALA A 57 -36.12 -6.55 -8.75
CA ALA A 57 -35.41 -5.31 -8.44
C ALA A 57 -34.24 -5.55 -7.49
N GLN A 58 -34.43 -6.43 -6.50
CA GLN A 58 -33.41 -6.85 -5.55
C GLN A 58 -32.22 -7.55 -6.22
N TYR A 59 -32.46 -8.41 -7.22
CA TYR A 59 -31.41 -9.06 -8.01
C TYR A 59 -30.60 -8.05 -8.83
N PHE A 60 -31.28 -7.11 -9.51
CA PHE A 60 -30.61 -6.04 -10.25
C PHE A 60 -29.79 -5.12 -9.34
N ALA A 61 -30.32 -4.72 -8.18
CA ALA A 61 -29.59 -3.89 -7.22
C ALA A 61 -28.34 -4.60 -6.66
N TRP A 62 -28.44 -5.91 -6.41
CA TRP A 62 -27.34 -6.73 -5.89
C TRP A 62 -26.15 -6.82 -6.86
N ILE A 63 -26.41 -6.82 -8.17
CA ILE A 63 -25.39 -6.98 -9.22
C ILE A 63 -24.91 -5.62 -9.75
N SER A 64 -25.81 -4.65 -9.92
CA SER A 64 -25.46 -3.34 -10.50
C SER A 64 -24.54 -2.52 -9.61
N LEU A 65 -24.71 -2.55 -8.28
CA LEU A 65 -23.90 -1.75 -7.35
C LEU A 65 -22.42 -2.19 -7.33
N PRO A 66 -22.09 -3.50 -7.22
CA PRO A 66 -20.71 -3.97 -7.36
C PRO A 66 -20.11 -3.65 -8.74
N ILE A 67 -20.87 -3.85 -9.82
CA ILE A 67 -20.39 -3.55 -11.19
C ILE A 67 -20.08 -2.07 -11.34
N ALA A 68 -20.95 -1.18 -10.86
CA ALA A 68 -20.72 0.26 -10.90
C ALA A 68 -19.47 0.66 -10.10
N LEU A 69 -19.29 0.10 -8.89
CA LEU A 69 -18.08 0.35 -8.08
C LEU A 69 -16.80 -0.11 -8.77
N ILE A 70 -16.81 -1.29 -9.40
CA ILE A 70 -15.65 -1.84 -10.11
C ILE A 70 -15.34 -1.00 -11.35
N LEU A 71 -16.35 -0.62 -12.14
CA LEU A 71 -16.17 0.22 -13.32
C LEU A 71 -15.64 1.62 -12.94
N PHE A 72 -16.17 2.20 -11.87
CA PHE A 72 -15.67 3.46 -11.33
C PHE A 72 -14.21 3.34 -10.89
N SER A 73 -13.87 2.29 -10.15
CA SER A 73 -12.50 1.98 -9.71
C SER A 73 -11.54 1.84 -10.89
N ALA A 74 -11.89 0.97 -11.86
CA ALA A 74 -11.07 0.72 -13.04
C ALA A 74 -10.89 1.97 -13.90
N GLY A 75 -11.98 2.72 -14.13
CA GLY A 75 -11.94 3.98 -14.87
C GLY A 75 -11.06 5.02 -14.17
N PHE A 76 -11.22 5.20 -12.86
CA PHE A 76 -10.46 6.17 -12.08
C PHE A 76 -8.95 5.86 -12.09
N VAL A 77 -8.57 4.60 -11.88
CA VAL A 77 -7.17 4.15 -11.93
C VAL A 77 -6.58 4.36 -13.33
N HIS A 78 -7.33 4.02 -14.37
CA HIS A 78 -6.87 4.14 -15.76
C HIS A 78 -6.70 5.59 -16.21
N LEU A 79 -7.52 6.52 -15.70
CA LEU A 79 -7.41 7.96 -16.01
C LEU A 79 -6.27 8.65 -15.25
N ILE A 80 -6.03 8.25 -14.00
CA ILE A 80 -5.06 8.94 -13.13
C ILE A 80 -3.65 8.40 -13.30
N ALA A 81 -3.50 7.08 -13.28
CA ALA A 81 -2.19 6.43 -13.29
C ALA A 81 -2.31 4.99 -13.82
N PRO A 82 -2.28 4.77 -15.15
CA PRO A 82 -2.32 3.42 -15.73
C PRO A 82 -1.14 2.55 -15.28
N GLN A 83 -0.03 3.17 -14.88
CA GLN A 83 1.13 2.47 -14.30
C GLN A 83 0.81 1.79 -12.97
N SER A 84 -0.25 2.20 -12.26
CA SER A 84 -0.63 1.58 -10.98
C SER A 84 -1.50 0.32 -11.10
N ILE A 85 -1.78 -0.13 -12.34
CA ILE A 85 -2.59 -1.31 -12.61
C ILE A 85 -1.87 -2.56 -12.08
N GLY A 86 -2.61 -3.37 -11.32
CA GLY A 86 -2.13 -4.64 -10.78
C GLY A 86 -1.50 -4.55 -9.39
N SER A 87 -0.81 -5.64 -9.02
CA SER A 87 -0.35 -5.87 -7.65
C SER A 87 0.80 -4.92 -7.23
N GLY A 88 1.75 -4.65 -8.14
CA GLY A 88 2.95 -3.85 -7.86
C GLY A 88 4.12 -4.62 -7.24
N ILE A 89 3.92 -5.90 -6.90
CA ILE A 89 4.96 -6.85 -6.49
C ILE A 89 6.11 -6.99 -7.50
N PRO A 90 5.85 -7.29 -8.79
CA PRO A 90 6.93 -7.49 -9.77
C PRO A 90 7.78 -6.22 -9.93
N GLU A 91 7.14 -5.05 -9.91
CA GLU A 91 7.80 -3.74 -10.01
C GLU A 91 8.60 -3.41 -8.75
N MET A 92 8.12 -3.79 -7.56
CA MET A 92 8.92 -3.63 -6.36
C MET A 92 10.19 -4.49 -6.39
N LYS A 93 10.07 -5.70 -6.95
CA LYS A 93 11.21 -6.61 -7.09
C LYS A 93 12.26 -6.08 -8.06
N THR A 94 11.87 -5.38 -9.13
CA THR A 94 12.82 -4.73 -10.05
C THR A 94 13.49 -3.52 -9.40
N ILE A 95 12.76 -2.73 -8.60
CA ILE A 95 13.31 -1.60 -7.84
C ILE A 95 14.34 -2.07 -6.81
N LEU A 96 14.05 -3.14 -6.06
CA LEU A 96 15.01 -3.72 -5.09
C LEU A 96 16.26 -4.30 -5.76
N ARG A 97 16.21 -4.63 -7.05
CA ARG A 97 17.37 -5.05 -7.85
C ARG A 97 18.21 -3.88 -8.38
N GLY A 98 17.81 -2.64 -8.09
CA GLY A 98 18.51 -1.42 -8.51
C GLY A 98 17.94 -0.75 -9.77
N VAL A 99 16.81 -1.22 -10.30
CA VAL A 99 16.15 -0.57 -11.45
C VAL A 99 15.11 0.43 -10.94
N ALA A 100 15.52 1.69 -10.77
CA ALA A 100 14.64 2.73 -10.24
C ALA A 100 13.60 3.22 -11.27
N LEU A 101 12.33 2.89 -11.05
CA LEU A 101 11.19 3.39 -11.83
C LEU A 101 10.60 4.66 -11.18
N LYS A 102 11.15 5.83 -11.51
CA LYS A 102 10.76 7.12 -10.88
C LYS A 102 9.27 7.46 -11.03
N GLU A 103 8.63 7.07 -12.13
CA GLU A 103 7.20 7.36 -12.38
C GLU A 103 6.26 6.48 -11.55
N TYR A 104 6.74 5.33 -11.07
CA TYR A 104 5.97 4.33 -10.33
C TYR A 104 5.70 4.73 -8.85
N LEU A 105 6.58 5.60 -8.30
CA LEU A 105 6.62 6.00 -6.89
C LEU A 105 6.11 7.44 -6.67
N THR A 106 4.94 7.76 -7.25
CA THR A 106 4.37 9.12 -7.20
C THR A 106 3.19 9.18 -6.21
N PHE A 107 2.99 10.29 -5.51
CA PHE A 107 1.83 10.46 -4.62
C PHE A 107 0.48 10.27 -5.36
N LYS A 108 0.43 10.61 -6.64
CA LYS A 108 -0.73 10.36 -7.51
C LYS A 108 -1.06 8.87 -7.63
N THR A 109 -0.05 7.99 -7.72
CA THR A 109 -0.25 6.53 -7.80
C THR A 109 -0.75 5.97 -6.46
N LEU A 110 -0.25 6.49 -5.33
CA LEU A 110 -0.74 6.16 -3.99
C LEU A 110 -2.25 6.39 -3.86
N VAL A 111 -2.72 7.60 -4.20
CA VAL A 111 -4.13 7.98 -4.06
C VAL A 111 -5.02 7.16 -5.00
N ALA A 112 -4.61 6.99 -6.27
CA ALA A 112 -5.33 6.13 -7.21
C ALA A 112 -5.45 4.70 -6.68
N LYS A 113 -4.36 4.14 -6.14
CA LYS A 113 -4.32 2.75 -5.67
C LYS A 113 -5.17 2.55 -4.42
N VAL A 114 -5.08 3.43 -3.43
CA VAL A 114 -5.90 3.35 -2.20
C VAL A 114 -7.40 3.43 -2.52
N ILE A 115 -7.82 4.39 -3.34
CA ILE A 115 -9.23 4.56 -3.72
C ILE A 115 -9.72 3.37 -4.56
N GLY A 116 -8.94 2.97 -5.56
CA GLY A 116 -9.28 1.85 -6.42
C GLY A 116 -9.41 0.53 -5.66
N LEU A 117 -8.46 0.23 -4.77
CA LEU A 117 -8.54 -0.95 -3.90
C LEU A 117 -9.73 -0.91 -2.96
N THR A 118 -10.01 0.24 -2.34
CA THR A 118 -11.14 0.39 -1.41
C THR A 118 -12.47 0.11 -2.13
N ALA A 119 -12.65 0.65 -3.33
CA ALA A 119 -13.84 0.39 -4.15
C ALA A 119 -13.94 -1.07 -4.63
N THR A 120 -12.81 -1.66 -5.04
CA THR A 120 -12.75 -3.05 -5.49
C THR A 120 -13.05 -4.04 -4.35
N LEU A 121 -12.46 -3.85 -3.18
CA LEU A 121 -12.71 -4.69 -2.00
C LEU A 121 -14.11 -4.43 -1.44
N GLY A 122 -14.57 -3.18 -1.44
CA GLY A 122 -15.94 -2.80 -1.09
C GLY A 122 -17.03 -3.40 -1.99
N SER A 123 -16.68 -3.76 -3.24
CA SER A 123 -17.60 -4.46 -4.15
C SER A 123 -17.81 -5.95 -3.79
N GLY A 124 -16.99 -6.50 -2.89
CA GLY A 124 -17.07 -7.89 -2.44
C GLY A 124 -16.35 -8.89 -3.35
N LEU A 125 -15.46 -8.43 -4.23
CA LEU A 125 -14.61 -9.32 -5.01
C LEU A 125 -13.61 -10.05 -4.10
N PRO A 126 -13.34 -11.35 -4.33
CA PRO A 126 -12.38 -12.14 -3.55
C PRO A 126 -10.94 -11.81 -3.98
N LEU A 127 -10.53 -10.55 -3.80
CA LEU A 127 -9.20 -10.06 -4.12
C LEU A 127 -8.43 -9.79 -2.82
N GLY A 128 -7.15 -10.18 -2.80
CA GLY A 128 -6.26 -9.91 -1.67
C GLY A 128 -5.70 -8.49 -1.72
N LYS A 129 -5.60 -7.83 -0.56
CA LYS A 129 -4.99 -6.49 -0.44
C LYS A 129 -3.46 -6.53 -0.27
N GLU A 130 -2.86 -7.72 -0.14
CA GLU A 130 -1.44 -7.97 0.16
C GLU A 130 -0.47 -7.23 -0.74
N GLY A 131 -0.42 -7.59 -2.03
CA GLY A 131 0.55 -7.01 -2.96
C GLY A 131 0.41 -5.50 -3.16
N PRO A 132 -0.81 -4.96 -3.32
CA PRO A 132 -1.02 -3.53 -3.38
C PRO A 132 -0.59 -2.79 -2.10
N PHE A 133 -0.73 -3.41 -0.92
CA PHE A 133 -0.27 -2.84 0.36
C PHE A 133 1.25 -2.69 0.42
N VAL A 134 1.99 -3.68 -0.09
CA VAL A 134 3.45 -3.62 -0.21
C VAL A 134 3.87 -2.44 -1.08
N HIS A 135 3.21 -2.24 -2.22
CA HIS A 135 3.50 -1.10 -3.10
C HIS A 135 3.16 0.24 -2.44
N ILE A 136 2.01 0.35 -1.76
CA ILE A 136 1.63 1.55 -1.00
C ILE A 136 2.69 1.89 0.05
N ALA A 137 3.16 0.90 0.82
CA ALA A 137 4.20 1.09 1.84
C ALA A 137 5.50 1.63 1.25
N SER A 138 5.94 1.10 0.11
CA SER A 138 7.14 1.57 -0.56
C SER A 138 6.99 2.98 -1.14
N ILE A 139 5.80 3.37 -1.64
CA ILE A 139 5.55 4.75 -2.06
C ILE A 139 5.62 5.70 -0.86
N VAL A 140 5.00 5.33 0.27
CA VAL A 140 5.06 6.12 1.51
C VAL A 140 6.50 6.28 1.97
N ALA A 141 7.28 5.19 2.01
CA ALA A 141 8.70 5.25 2.37
C ALA A 141 9.49 6.17 1.43
N GLN A 142 9.26 6.10 0.12
CA GLN A 142 9.93 7.00 -0.84
C GLN A 142 9.57 8.48 -0.60
N LEU A 143 8.30 8.77 -0.32
CA LEU A 143 7.83 10.13 -0.01
C LEU A 143 8.45 10.65 1.29
N LEU A 144 8.48 9.80 2.32
CA LEU A 144 9.12 10.11 3.59
C LEU A 144 10.62 10.37 3.42
N SER A 145 11.32 9.53 2.63
CA SER A 145 12.73 9.71 2.29
C SER A 145 12.97 11.04 1.60
N LYS A 146 12.11 11.42 0.64
CA LYS A 146 12.17 12.72 -0.06
C LYS A 146 11.93 13.91 0.86
N LEU A 147 11.00 13.79 1.81
CA LEU A 147 10.78 14.84 2.82
C LEU A 147 12.03 15.02 3.69
N VAL A 148 12.58 13.93 4.21
CA VAL A 148 13.79 13.96 5.05
C VAL A 148 14.99 14.54 4.28
N THR A 149 15.23 14.14 3.03
CA THR A 149 16.33 14.71 2.22
C THR A 149 16.10 16.18 1.86
N SER A 150 14.86 16.62 1.70
CA SER A 150 14.54 18.04 1.49
C SER A 150 14.85 18.89 2.72
N PHE A 151 14.70 18.35 3.93
CA PHE A 151 15.03 19.05 5.18
C PHE A 151 16.52 18.98 5.51
N HIS A 152 17.18 17.85 5.24
CA HIS A 152 18.54 17.58 5.71
C HIS A 152 19.64 17.83 4.67
N GLY A 153 19.30 18.41 3.51
CA GLY A 153 20.22 18.93 2.50
C GLY A 153 21.55 18.19 2.41
N ILE A 154 21.61 17.18 1.53
CA ILE A 154 22.82 16.42 1.12
C ILE A 154 23.09 15.15 1.96
N TYR A 155 22.48 14.02 1.56
CA TYR A 155 23.14 12.71 1.33
C TYR A 155 22.08 11.70 0.86
N GLU A 156 22.02 11.41 -0.44
CA GLU A 156 21.20 10.31 -0.97
C GLU A 156 22.13 9.12 -1.24
N ASN A 157 22.24 8.20 -0.28
CA ASN A 157 22.85 6.89 -0.53
C ASN A 157 21.79 5.98 -1.12
N GLU A 158 22.00 5.54 -2.36
CA GLU A 158 21.11 4.59 -3.06
C GLU A 158 20.96 3.27 -2.28
N SER A 159 22.04 2.83 -1.62
CA SER A 159 22.01 1.66 -0.72
C SER A 159 21.04 1.82 0.44
N ARG A 160 21.06 2.97 1.12
CA ARG A 160 20.15 3.26 2.24
C ARG A 160 18.70 3.30 1.77
N ASN A 161 18.44 3.86 0.59
CA ASN A 161 17.09 3.91 0.03
C ASN A 161 16.55 2.50 -0.25
N SER A 162 17.38 1.61 -0.80
CA SER A 162 17.02 0.21 -1.03
C SER A 162 16.73 -0.54 0.28
N GLU A 163 17.53 -0.33 1.33
CA GLU A 163 17.31 -0.90 2.67
C GLU A 163 15.99 -0.39 3.30
N MET A 164 15.70 0.90 3.17
CA MET A 164 14.45 1.50 3.66
C MET A 164 13.23 1.00 2.88
N LEU A 165 13.33 0.81 1.56
CA LEU A 165 12.29 0.23 0.72
C LEU A 165 12.03 -1.24 1.10
N ALA A 166 13.08 -2.01 1.34
CA ALA A 166 12.97 -3.38 1.84
C ALA A 166 12.25 -3.44 3.18
N ALA A 167 12.61 -2.57 4.13
CA ALA A 167 11.92 -2.46 5.40
C ALA A 167 10.45 -2.05 5.22
N ALA A 168 10.16 -1.13 4.28
CA ALA A 168 8.80 -0.73 3.96
C ALA A 168 7.96 -1.87 3.42
N CYS A 169 8.52 -2.74 2.58
CA CYS A 169 7.82 -3.94 2.12
C CYS A 169 7.45 -4.85 3.30
N ALA A 170 8.37 -5.07 4.23
CA ALA A 170 8.11 -5.87 5.44
C ALA A 170 7.00 -5.25 6.32
N VAL A 171 7.03 -3.92 6.51
CA VAL A 171 5.99 -3.18 7.24
C VAL A 171 4.64 -3.27 6.53
N GLY A 172 4.61 -3.16 5.20
CA GLY A 172 3.39 -3.27 4.40
C GLY A 172 2.72 -4.64 4.52
N VAL A 173 3.50 -5.73 4.44
CA VAL A 173 3.00 -7.10 4.69
C VAL A 173 2.53 -7.23 6.15
N GLY A 174 3.32 -6.79 7.12
CA GLY A 174 2.96 -6.88 8.54
C GLY A 174 1.67 -6.14 8.89
N ALA A 175 1.47 -4.95 8.31
CA ALA A 175 0.25 -4.18 8.45
C ALA A 175 -0.95 -4.87 7.79
N CYS A 176 -0.74 -5.57 6.68
CA CYS A 176 -1.80 -6.24 5.97
C CYS A 176 -2.38 -7.43 6.75
N PHE A 177 -1.49 -8.23 7.35
CA PHE A 177 -1.84 -9.43 8.13
C PHE A 177 -2.08 -9.17 9.62
N ALA A 178 -1.89 -7.93 10.09
CA ALA A 178 -1.92 -7.57 11.51
C ALA A 178 -1.00 -8.45 12.39
N ALA A 179 0.11 -8.93 11.80
CA ALA A 179 1.01 -9.90 12.41
C ALA A 179 2.44 -9.33 12.45
N PRO A 180 2.94 -8.91 13.63
CA PRO A 180 4.19 -8.15 13.73
C PRO A 180 5.46 -8.99 13.52
N VAL A 181 5.45 -10.30 13.78
CA VAL A 181 6.69 -11.11 13.86
C VAL A 181 6.78 -12.23 12.82
N GLY A 182 5.68 -12.95 12.54
CA GLY A 182 5.76 -14.15 11.69
C GLY A 182 5.70 -13.88 10.19
N VAL A 183 4.73 -13.09 9.76
CA VAL A 183 4.39 -12.95 8.33
C VAL A 183 5.39 -12.08 7.56
N PRO A 184 5.87 -10.94 8.09
CA PRO A 184 6.85 -10.11 7.39
C PRO A 184 8.12 -10.87 7.06
N ILE A 185 8.60 -11.73 7.96
CA ILE A 185 9.88 -12.45 7.79
C ILE A 185 9.77 -13.52 6.71
N VAL A 186 8.67 -14.28 6.73
CA VAL A 186 8.44 -15.39 5.80
C VAL A 186 8.14 -14.84 4.40
N ASP A 187 7.25 -13.85 4.31
CA ASP A 187 6.82 -13.31 3.02
C ASP A 187 7.90 -12.43 2.37
N TYR A 188 8.65 -11.64 3.15
CA TYR A 188 9.82 -10.92 2.64
C TYR A 188 10.89 -11.88 2.08
N ARG A 189 11.14 -13.01 2.75
CA ARG A 189 12.03 -14.06 2.22
C ARG A 189 11.48 -14.66 0.92
N GLN A 190 10.18 -14.88 0.84
CA GLN A 190 9.52 -15.38 -0.37
C GLN A 190 9.68 -14.38 -1.53
N PHE A 191 9.48 -13.08 -1.27
CA PHE A 191 9.66 -11.99 -2.24
C PHE A 191 11.07 -11.95 -2.83
N LEU A 192 12.10 -12.17 -2.01
CA LEU A 192 13.50 -12.21 -2.46
C LEU A 192 13.85 -13.53 -3.17
N LYS A 193 13.23 -14.65 -2.80
CA LYS A 193 13.62 -16.01 -3.25
C LYS A 193 13.07 -16.49 -4.60
N ILE A 194 12.26 -15.73 -5.33
CA ILE A 194 11.75 -16.19 -6.65
C ILE A 194 12.83 -16.02 -7.74
N ASN A 195 14.06 -16.50 -7.52
CA ASN A 195 15.12 -16.66 -8.53
C ASN A 195 16.27 -17.56 -8.00
N GLU A 196 15.94 -18.65 -7.31
CA GLU A 196 16.67 -19.92 -7.47
C GLU A 196 15.82 -20.84 -8.35
#